data_AF-A0A2V7PWR4-F1
#
_entry.id   AF-A0A2V7PWR4-F1
#
_cell.length_a   1.000
_cell.length_b   1.000
_cell.length_c   1.000
_cell.angle_alpha   90.00
_cell.angle_beta   90.00
_cell.angle_gamma   90.00
#
_symmetry.space_group_name_H-M   'P 1'
#
loop_
_entity.id
_entity.type
_entity.pdbx_description
1 polymer ?
#
loop_
_entity_poly.entity_id
_entity_poly.type
_entity_poly.pdbx_seq_one_letter_code
_entity_poly.pdbx_strand_id
1 'polypeptide(L)' 'MSEMQARLKPEFSLRYPRLSAGVWYDVSPIFPGVTVRRVDIFGRRITRLKTTRDFETVQASHFEFRPRAAEVEAEKVMA' A
#
# COMPACT_ATOMS: atom_id res chain seq x y z
N MET A 1 8.50 -8.70 -5.73
CA MET A 1 7.50 -7.60 -5.82
C MET A 1 6.39 -7.89 -4.83
N SER A 2 5.66 -6.89 -4.33
CA SER A 2 4.58 -7.15 -3.37
C SER A 2 3.32 -7.67 -4.05
N GLU A 3 2.68 -8.66 -3.45
CA GLU A 3 1.44 -9.27 -3.91
C GLU A 3 0.20 -8.48 -3.48
N MET A 4 0.35 -7.42 -2.68
CA MET A 4 -0.78 -6.62 -2.21
C MET A 4 -0.65 -5.15 -2.61
N GLN A 5 -1.81 -4.57 -2.91
CA GLN A 5 -1.98 -3.14 -3.12
C GLN A 5 -2.97 -2.57 -2.10
N ALA A 6 -2.79 -1.30 -1.78
CA ALA A 6 -3.70 -0.56 -0.92
C ALA A 6 -4.06 0.79 -1.52
N ARG A 7 -5.31 1.21 -1.32
CA ARG A 7 -5.83 2.49 -1.79
C ARG A 7 -6.45 3.25 -0.63
N LEU A 8 -6.16 4.55 -0.56
CA LEU A 8 -6.71 5.42 0.48
C LEU A 8 -8.22 5.53 0.30
N LYS A 9 -9.00 5.32 1.38
CA LYS A 9 -10.44 5.58 1.32
C LYS A 9 -10.70 7.08 1.29
N PRO A 10 -11.66 7.57 0.48
CA PRO A 10 -11.87 9.00 0.26
C PRO A 10 -12.05 9.82 1.55
N GLU A 11 -12.72 9.27 2.56
CA GLU A 11 -12.98 9.92 3.85
C GLU A 11 -11.71 10.25 4.66
N PHE A 12 -10.56 9.65 4.31
CA PHE A 12 -9.27 9.91 4.97
C PHE A 12 -8.31 10.77 4.14
N SER A 13 -8.76 11.34 3.02
CA SER A 13 -7.91 12.14 2.11
C SER A 13 -7.23 13.33 2.81
N LEU A 14 -7.96 14.02 3.70
CA LEU A 14 -7.41 15.15 4.47
C LEU A 14 -6.30 14.75 5.45
N ARG A 15 -6.27 13.49 5.90
CA ARG A 15 -5.24 12.97 6.82
C ARG A 15 -3.95 12.61 6.10
N TYR A 16 -4.01 12.32 4.80
CA TYR A 16 -2.87 11.89 3.99
C TYR A 16 -2.76 12.75 2.72
N PRO A 17 -2.37 14.03 2.83
CA PRO A 17 -2.35 14.96 1.69
C PRO A 17 -1.37 14.58 0.57
N ARG A 18 -0.44 13.65 0.86
CA ARG A 18 0.52 13.12 -0.12
C ARG A 18 0.03 11.87 -0.86
N LEU A 19 -1.12 11.33 -0.45
CA LEU A 19 -1.71 10.12 -1.01
C LEU A 19 -3.04 10.44 -1.69
N SER A 20 -3.29 9.78 -2.81
CA SER A 20 -4.52 9.95 -3.58
C SER A 20 -5.45 8.76 -3.37
N ALA A 21 -6.73 9.04 -3.13
CA ALA A 21 -7.78 8.03 -3.09
C ALA A 21 -8.06 7.37 -4.46
N GLY A 22 -7.51 7.92 -5.54
CA GLY A 22 -7.62 7.34 -6.89
C GLY A 22 -6.54 6.31 -7.23
N VAL A 23 -5.51 6.13 -6.40
CA VAL A 23 -4.31 5.35 -6.73
C VAL A 23 -4.19 4.12 -5.83
N TRP A 24 -3.88 2.98 -6.45
CA TRP A 24 -3.49 1.75 -5.74
C TRP A 24 -1.96 1.74 -5.56
N TYR A 25 -1.51 1.81 -4.31
CA TYR A 25 -0.10 1.79 -3.93
C TYR A 25 0.32 0.37 -3.59
N ASP A 26 1.53 -0.04 -4.00
CA ASP A 26 2.06 -1.34 -3.61
C ASP A 26 2.39 -1.36 -2.12
N VAL A 27 1.94 -2.41 -1.41
CA VAL A 27 2.23 -2.60 0.01
C VAL A 27 3.64 -3.14 0.18
N SER A 28 4.54 -2.42 0.82
CA SER A 28 5.88 -2.93 1.11
C SER A 28 5.94 -3.60 2.49
N PRO A 29 6.75 -4.66 2.66
CA PRO A 29 7.05 -5.20 3.98
C PRO A 29 7.59 -4.13 4.93
N ILE A 30 7.10 -4.13 6.17
CA ILE A 30 7.63 -3.25 7.23
C ILE A 30 8.95 -3.80 7.77
N PHE A 31 9.09 -5.13 7.83
CA PHE A 31 10.30 -5.87 8.21
C PHE A 31 10.51 -7.07 7.27
N PRO A 32 11.76 -7.55 7.10
CA PRO A 32 12.03 -8.83 6.43
C PRO A 32 11.21 -9.93 7.10
N GLY A 33 10.38 -10.65 6.33
CA GLY A 33 9.51 -11.73 6.84
C GLY A 33 8.09 -11.31 7.27
N VAL A 34 7.73 -10.02 7.26
CA VAL A 34 6.35 -9.57 7.53
C VAL A 34 5.76 -8.91 6.29
N THR A 35 4.85 -9.61 5.63
CA THR A 35 4.42 -9.31 4.26
C THR A 35 3.45 -8.12 4.14
N VAL A 36 2.64 -7.79 5.16
CA VAL A 36 1.51 -6.86 4.94
C VAL A 36 1.20 -5.86 6.06
N ARG A 37 1.02 -6.29 7.33
CA ARG A 37 0.52 -5.42 8.40
C ARG A 37 1.18 -5.71 9.74
N ARG A 38 1.33 -4.68 10.59
CA ARG A 38 1.85 -4.79 11.96
C ARG A 38 0.98 -4.00 12.93
N VAL A 39 0.98 -4.36 14.22
CA VAL A 39 0.40 -3.54 15.29
C VAL A 39 1.46 -2.57 15.83
N ASP A 40 1.15 -1.27 15.85
CA ASP A 40 2.00 -0.24 16.46
C ASP A 40 1.90 -0.25 18.00
N ILE A 41 2.68 0.61 18.67
CA ILE A 41 2.68 0.72 20.14
C ILE A 41 1.34 1.18 20.73
N PHE A 42 0.44 1.72 19.90
CA PHE A 42 -0.89 2.19 20.26
C PHE A 42 -1.99 1.19 19.90
N GLY A 43 -1.64 -0.05 19.53
CA GLY A 43 -2.60 -1.09 19.17
C GLY A 43 -3.19 -0.95 17.76
N ARG A 44 -2.70 -0.04 16.93
CA ARG A 44 -3.24 0.22 15.59
C ARG A 44 -2.53 -0.64 14.57
N ARG A 45 -3.30 -1.21 13.63
CA ARG A 45 -2.70 -1.90 12.48
C ARG A 45 -2.14 -0.88 11.51
N ILE A 46 -0.85 -0.95 11.23
CA ILE A 46 -0.12 -0.14 10.25
C ILE A 46 0.32 -0.99 9.05
N THR A 47 0.46 -0.34 7.91
CA THR A 47 1.00 -0.89 6.66
C THR A 47 2.00 0.10 6.08
N ARG A 48 2.97 -0.37 5.30
CA ARG A 48 3.91 0.49 4.59
C ARG A 48 3.57 0.49 3.11
N LEU A 49 3.44 1.66 2.52
CA LEU A 49 3.13 1.84 1.10
C LEU A 49 4.37 2.28 0.36
N LYS A 50 4.58 1.75 -0.84
CA LYS A 50 5.57 2.28 -1.78
C LYS A 50 4.92 3.39 -2.60
N THR A 51 5.45 4.60 -2.48
CA THR A 51 5.08 5.75 -3.29
C THR A 51 6.10 5.96 -4.41
N THR A 52 5.87 6.90 -5.32
CA THR A 52 6.80 7.23 -6.41
C THR A 52 8.16 7.72 -5.91
N ARG A 53 8.22 8.31 -4.70
CA ARG A 53 9.42 8.97 -4.17
C ARG A 53 10.05 8.23 -2.99
N ASP A 54 9.25 7.58 -2.16
CA ASP A 54 9.72 6.90 -0.94
C ASP A 54 8.66 5.88 -0.44
N PHE A 55 8.73 5.49 0.82
CA PHE A 55 7.75 4.69 1.51
C PHE A 55 7.00 5.51 2.57
N GLU A 56 5.71 5.24 2.72
CA GLU A 56 4.87 5.88 3.74
C GLU A 56 4.23 4.84 4.66
N THR A 57 4.44 4.99 5.97
CA THR A 57 3.80 4.13 6.98
C THR A 57 2.47 4.73 7.38
N VAL A 58 1.40 3.99 7.12
CA VAL A 58 0.02 4.46 7.28
C VAL A 58 -0.80 3.49 8.11
N GLN A 59 -1.90 3.97 8.68
CA GLN A 59 -2.83 3.12 9.44
C GLN A 59 -3.71 2.33 8.48
N ALA A 60 -3.65 1.00 8.57
CA ALA A 60 -4.30 0.08 7.65
C ALA A 60 -5.83 0.26 7.57
N SER A 61 -6.50 0.65 8.66
CA SER A 61 -7.95 0.84 8.65
C SER A 61 -8.44 1.94 7.70
N HIS A 62 -7.56 2.87 7.33
CA HIS A 62 -7.88 3.98 6.41
C HIS A 62 -7.77 3.59 4.93
N PHE A 63 -7.38 2.35 4.63
CA PHE A 63 -7.11 1.88 3.29
C PHE A 63 -7.96 0.67 2.96
N GLU A 64 -8.30 0.54 1.68
CA GLU A 64 -8.78 -0.68 1.06
C GLU A 64 -7.59 -1.50 0.59
N PHE A 65 -7.70 -2.82 0.63
CA PHE A 65 -6.63 -3.72 0.20
C PHE A 65 -7.16 -4.66 -0.87
N ARG A 66 -6.29 -4.99 -1.82
CA ARG A 66 -6.54 -6.02 -2.82
C ARG A 66 -5.25 -6.77 -3.15
N PRO A 67 -5.35 -8.02 -3.62
CA PRO A 67 -4.26 -8.65 -4.33
C PRO A 67 -3.85 -7.80 -5.53
N ARG A 68 -2.55 -7.70 -5.80
CA ARG A 68 -2.04 -7.15 -7.05
C ARG A 68 -2.48 -8.09 -8.17
N ALA A 69 -3.25 -7.58 -9.13
CA ALA A 69 -3.60 -8.36 -10.31
C ALA A 69 -2.31 -8.82 -11.00
N ALA A 70 -2.20 -10.11 -11.30
CA ALA A 70 -1.00 -10.72 -11.89
C ALA A 70 -0.73 -10.29 -13.35
N GLU A 71 -1.54 -9.38 -13.92
CA GLU A 71 -1.52 -9.05 -15.35
C GLU A 71 -0.49 -8.00 -15.78
N VAL A 72 0.39 -7.52 -14.88
CA VAL A 72 1.48 -6.60 -15.25
C VAL A 72 2.82 -7.34 -15.39
N GLU A 73 2.81 -8.51 -16.01
CA GLU A 73 4.01 -9.14 -16.61
C GLU A 73 3.83 -9.48 -18.10
N ALA A 74 2.72 -9.07 -18.75
CA ALA A 74 2.49 -9.33 -20.18
C ALA A 74 2.83 -8.14 -21.11
N GLU A 75 3.01 -6.92 -20.61
CA GLU A 75 3.29 -5.73 -21.43
C GLU A 75 4.76 -5.28 -21.33
N LYS A 76 5.69 -6.24 -21.43
CA LYS A 76 7.10 -5.94 -21.73
C LYS A 76 7.80 -6.98 -22.61
N VAL A 77 7.07 -8.01 -23.06
CA VAL A 77 7.53 -9.00 -24.04
C VAL A 77 6.64 -8.90 -25.27
N MET A 78 6.63 -7.74 -25.91
CA MET A 78 6.39 -7.53 -27.34
C MET A 78 6.94 -6.13 -27.66
N ALA A 79 8.27 -6.03 -27.56
CA ALA A 79 9.06 -5.06 -28.30
C ALA A 79 9.35 -5.67 -29.69
#